data_AF-A0A971N3M7-F1
#
_entry.id   AF-A0A971N3M7-F1
#
_cell.length_a   1.000
_cell.length_b   1.000
_cell.length_c   1.000
_cell.angle_alpha   90.00
_cell.angle_beta   90.00
_cell.angle_gamma   90.00
#
_symmetry.space_group_name_H-M   'P 1'
#
loop_
_entity.id
_entity.type
_entity.pdbx_description
1 polymer ?
#
loop_
_entity_poly.entity_id
_entity_poly.type
_entity_poly.pdbx_seq_one_letter_code
_entity_poly.pdbx_strand_id
1 'polypeptide(L)'
;MTNRLRRKIIVHGLIFLLLNLTVNALTSKQEFPLQPVDRDRPFSLKVEEEIGQRCELRMTRIRGNSKIEKPPLVEANVLYYAEAVFGNPPKTYGLLVDLEGERRQIWVDADGDRDFAEETSYEIFKSDRYPGLNVYYSPMPLRFVVTCHLATEEYSIPVYFDLPFLIVARAGYHDYLLLKTRTWLAGNLTLEGEEIPIALVDMDFNGCFNDPQDLFFMDTDYDLNFASSEAVEIRNISKLRFKRGSYQAISFSSVPKALTVTY
;
A
#
# COMPACT_ATOMS: atom_id res chain seq x y z
N MET A 1 2.40 -75.50 15.03
CA MET A 1 3.27 -74.45 14.44
C MET A 1 2.51 -73.29 13.77
N THR A 2 1.22 -73.06 14.09
CA THR A 2 0.34 -72.16 13.30
C THR A 2 0.01 -70.81 13.95
N ASN A 3 0.28 -70.59 15.23
CA ASN A 3 -0.10 -69.34 15.93
C ASN A 3 0.94 -68.21 15.84
N ARG A 4 2.23 -68.49 15.60
CA ARG A 4 3.27 -67.45 15.49
C ARG A 4 3.26 -66.73 14.14
N LEU A 5 2.84 -67.40 13.05
CA LEU A 5 2.74 -66.77 11.73
C LEU A 5 1.57 -65.80 11.64
N ARG A 6 0.40 -66.14 12.21
CA ARG A 6 -0.78 -65.26 12.19
C ARG A 6 -0.58 -63.95 12.96
N ARG A 7 0.12 -63.97 14.10
CA ARG A 7 0.43 -62.74 14.86
C ARG A 7 1.37 -61.79 14.11
N LYS A 8 2.36 -62.30 13.37
CA LYS A 8 3.28 -61.43 12.60
C LYS A 8 2.58 -60.74 11.42
N ILE A 9 1.68 -61.43 10.73
CA ILE A 9 0.92 -60.87 9.59
C ILE A 9 -0.04 -59.77 10.06
N ILE A 10 -0.72 -59.97 11.20
CA ILE A 10 -1.63 -58.96 11.76
C ILE A 10 -0.86 -57.72 12.22
N VAL A 11 0.30 -57.88 12.85
CA VAL A 11 1.12 -56.74 13.28
C VAL A 11 1.72 -55.97 12.09
N HIS A 12 2.20 -56.66 11.04
CA HIS A 12 2.71 -55.96 9.85
C HIS A 12 1.59 -55.31 9.04
N GLY A 13 0.42 -55.93 8.96
CA GLY A 13 -0.76 -55.34 8.32
C GLY A 13 -1.27 -54.10 9.07
N LEU A 14 -1.26 -54.13 10.42
CA LEU A 14 -1.66 -52.98 11.24
C LEU A 14 -0.63 -51.85 11.18
N ILE A 15 0.66 -52.17 11.13
CA ILE A 15 1.74 -51.19 10.95
C ILE A 15 1.66 -50.56 9.55
N PHE A 16 1.38 -51.33 8.49
CA PHE A 16 1.17 -50.79 7.14
C PHE A 16 -0.12 -49.95 7.02
N LEU A 17 -1.18 -50.31 7.76
CA LEU A 17 -2.40 -49.52 7.84
C LEU A 17 -2.19 -48.21 8.62
N LEU A 18 -1.41 -48.26 9.70
CA LEU A 18 -1.05 -47.08 10.52
C LEU A 18 -0.03 -46.18 9.81
N LEU A 19 0.87 -46.73 8.98
CA LEU A 19 1.80 -45.95 8.16
C LEU A 19 1.16 -45.35 6.91
N ASN A 20 0.08 -45.93 6.36
CA ASN A 20 -0.74 -45.27 5.33
C ASN A 20 -1.79 -44.32 5.91
N LEU A 21 -1.96 -44.32 7.24
CA LEU A 21 -2.65 -43.28 8.01
C LEU A 21 -1.67 -42.22 8.50
N THR A 22 -0.51 -42.03 7.84
CA THR A 22 0.01 -40.67 7.69
C THR A 22 -1.04 -39.92 6.89
N VAL A 23 -1.99 -39.36 7.61
CA VAL A 23 -2.83 -38.26 7.19
C VAL A 23 -1.88 -37.32 6.44
N ASN A 24 -1.93 -37.35 5.10
CA ASN A 24 -1.59 -36.16 4.35
C ASN A 24 -2.58 -35.15 4.88
N ALA A 25 -2.18 -34.44 5.94
CA ALA A 25 -2.91 -33.28 6.43
C ALA A 25 -3.00 -32.41 5.19
N LEU A 26 -4.19 -32.40 4.59
CA LEU A 26 -4.46 -31.65 3.40
C LEU A 26 -4.41 -30.21 3.89
N THR A 27 -3.21 -29.62 3.88
CA THR A 27 -3.04 -28.19 4.18
C THR A 27 -3.88 -27.46 3.17
N SER A 28 -5.03 -26.96 3.62
CA SER A 28 -5.93 -26.20 2.77
C SER A 28 -5.36 -24.80 2.66
N LYS A 29 -5.28 -24.31 1.42
CA LYS A 29 -4.92 -22.92 1.14
C LYS A 29 -6.18 -22.18 0.78
N GLN A 30 -6.35 -21.00 1.35
CA GLN A 30 -7.43 -20.09 1.01
C GLN A 30 -6.85 -18.73 0.68
N GLU A 31 -7.34 -18.14 -0.40
CA GLU A 31 -6.96 -16.82 -0.86
C GLU A 31 -8.05 -15.81 -0.50
N PHE A 32 -7.64 -14.69 0.07
CA PHE A 32 -8.52 -13.59 0.46
C PHE A 32 -8.11 -12.35 -0.33
N PRO A 33 -8.99 -11.81 -1.18
CA PRO A 33 -8.64 -10.72 -2.07
C PRO A 33 -8.27 -9.46 -1.28
N LEU A 34 -7.23 -8.79 -1.74
CA LEU A 34 -6.77 -7.50 -1.24
C LEU A 34 -7.02 -6.43 -2.30
N GLN A 35 -7.46 -5.25 -1.87
CA GLN A 35 -7.83 -4.15 -2.74
C GLN A 35 -7.27 -2.84 -2.21
N PRO A 36 -6.86 -1.90 -3.07
CA PRO A 36 -6.48 -0.57 -2.63
C PRO A 36 -7.60 0.08 -1.81
N VAL A 37 -7.22 0.70 -0.69
CA VAL A 37 -8.15 1.56 0.06
C VAL A 37 -8.36 2.83 -0.75
N ASP A 38 -9.62 3.18 -0.98
CA ASP A 38 -10.03 4.42 -1.63
C ASP A 38 -11.18 5.10 -0.86
N ARG A 39 -11.59 6.27 -1.35
CA ARG A 39 -12.68 7.07 -0.77
C ARG A 39 -14.04 6.33 -0.76
N ASP A 40 -14.28 5.40 -1.66
CA ASP A 40 -15.54 4.66 -1.77
C ASP A 40 -15.58 3.45 -0.82
N ARG A 41 -14.42 3.05 -0.27
CA ARG A 41 -14.29 2.00 0.75
C ARG A 41 -13.35 2.42 1.88
N PRO A 42 -13.71 3.45 2.68
CA PRO A 42 -12.87 3.93 3.74
C PRO A 42 -12.93 2.93 4.90
N PHE A 43 -11.91 2.09 5.05
CA PHE A 43 -11.56 1.61 6.38
C PHE A 43 -11.14 2.86 7.18
N SER A 44 -11.96 3.27 8.14
CA SER A 44 -11.73 4.52 8.88
C SER A 44 -10.63 4.31 9.91
N LEU A 45 -9.84 5.33 10.20
CA LEU A 45 -8.85 5.30 11.28
C LEU A 45 -9.33 6.21 12.40
N LYS A 46 -9.43 5.70 13.62
CA LYS A 46 -9.67 6.52 14.81
C LYS A 46 -8.35 7.09 15.32
N VAL A 47 -8.02 8.25 14.75
CA VAL A 47 -7.31 9.38 15.38
C VAL A 47 -5.81 9.23 15.69
N GLU A 48 -5.06 10.17 15.09
CA GLU A 48 -3.84 10.88 15.54
C GLU A 48 -2.64 10.08 16.08
N GLU A 49 -1.86 9.48 15.18
CA GLU A 49 -0.44 9.77 14.98
C GLU A 49 0.13 8.91 13.84
N GLU A 50 0.48 9.56 12.74
CA GLU A 50 1.64 9.28 11.86
C GLU A 50 1.95 7.88 11.30
N ILE A 51 1.12 6.85 11.43
CA ILE A 51 1.45 5.57 10.78
C ILE A 51 1.16 5.62 9.28
N GLY A 52 2.25 5.61 8.48
CA GLY A 52 2.23 5.57 7.01
C GLY A 52 1.86 6.89 6.31
N GLN A 53 1.85 8.03 7.02
CA GLN A 53 1.14 9.25 6.55
C GLN A 53 2.00 10.46 6.15
N ARG A 54 3.29 10.32 5.82
CA ARG A 54 4.11 11.50 5.49
C ARG A 54 4.94 11.31 4.23
N CYS A 55 4.34 11.64 3.09
CA CYS A 55 5.10 12.03 1.90
C CYS A 55 5.21 13.56 1.88
N GLU A 56 6.34 14.07 2.36
CA GLU A 56 6.63 15.51 2.31
C GLU A 56 7.45 15.81 1.06
N LEU A 57 6.88 16.59 0.15
CA LEU A 57 7.55 16.99 -1.08
C LEU A 57 7.85 18.49 -1.06
N ARG A 58 9.15 18.83 -1.08
CA ARG A 58 9.56 20.23 -1.15
C ARG A 58 9.37 20.77 -2.55
N MET A 59 8.68 21.90 -2.68
CA MET A 59 8.49 22.54 -3.97
C MET A 59 9.58 23.55 -4.27
N THR A 60 9.97 23.61 -5.53
CA THR A 60 10.80 24.66 -6.10
C THR A 60 9.97 25.48 -7.06
N ARG A 61 9.89 26.78 -6.82
CA ARG A 61 9.30 27.72 -7.77
C ARG A 61 10.16 27.78 -9.02
N ILE A 62 9.58 27.47 -10.17
CA ILE A 62 10.25 27.49 -11.47
C ILE A 62 9.61 28.55 -12.38
N ARG A 63 10.47 29.29 -13.09
CA ARG A 63 10.10 30.31 -14.08
C ARG A 63 10.88 29.99 -15.35
N GLY A 64 10.21 29.43 -16.35
CA GLY A 64 10.91 28.67 -17.40
C GLY A 64 11.50 27.37 -16.82
N ASN A 65 11.78 26.41 -17.70
CA ASN A 65 11.89 25.02 -17.28
C ASN A 65 13.15 24.32 -17.82
N SER A 66 14.24 24.33 -17.04
CA SER A 66 15.44 23.56 -17.38
C SER A 66 15.38 22.11 -16.89
N LYS A 67 14.49 21.80 -15.93
CA LYS A 67 14.29 20.46 -15.36
C LYS A 67 13.14 19.68 -15.99
N ILE A 68 12.26 20.37 -16.72
CA ILE A 68 11.13 19.76 -17.42
C ILE A 68 11.46 19.76 -18.90
N GLU A 69 11.39 18.60 -19.51
CA GLU A 69 11.68 18.46 -20.93
C GLU A 69 10.59 19.11 -21.78
N LYS A 70 9.32 18.83 -21.44
CA LYS A 70 8.16 19.48 -22.06
C LYS A 70 7.12 19.86 -20.99
N PRO A 71 6.83 21.17 -20.80
CA PRO A 71 5.81 21.60 -19.86
C PRO A 71 4.40 21.39 -20.41
N PRO A 72 3.37 21.31 -19.55
CA PRO A 72 1.98 21.31 -20.01
C PRO A 72 1.61 22.67 -20.60
N LEU A 73 0.58 22.68 -21.45
CA LEU A 73 0.03 23.92 -22.00
C LEU A 73 -0.80 24.65 -20.92
N VAL A 74 -0.21 25.66 -20.31
CA VAL A 74 -0.83 26.46 -19.24
C VAL A 74 -0.51 27.95 -19.41
N GLU A 75 -1.42 28.81 -18.94
CA GLU A 75 -1.24 30.26 -18.96
C GLU A 75 -0.43 30.79 -17.77
N ALA A 76 -0.05 29.91 -16.84
CA ALA A 76 0.66 30.28 -15.62
C ALA A 76 2.10 30.72 -15.91
N ASN A 77 2.44 31.91 -15.42
CA ASN A 77 3.81 32.45 -15.49
C ASN A 77 4.78 31.76 -14.52
N VAL A 78 4.25 31.06 -13.53
CA VAL A 78 4.98 30.44 -12.43
C VAL A 78 4.40 29.07 -12.17
N LEU A 79 5.28 28.08 -12.19
CA LEU A 79 4.94 26.72 -11.78
C LEU A 79 5.73 26.36 -10.54
N TYR A 80 5.21 25.41 -9.78
CA TYR A 80 5.89 24.82 -8.64
C TYR A 80 6.20 23.37 -8.97
N TYR A 81 7.45 22.97 -8.81
CA TYR A 81 7.90 21.62 -9.14
C TYR A 81 8.43 20.91 -7.90
N ALA A 82 8.06 19.64 -7.72
CA ALA A 82 8.58 18.76 -6.68
C ALA A 82 8.99 17.42 -7.29
N GLU A 83 9.91 16.73 -6.63
CA GLU A 83 10.41 15.40 -7.02
C GLU A 83 10.06 14.42 -5.91
N ALA A 84 9.49 13.27 -6.26
CA ALA A 84 9.30 12.12 -5.39
C ALA A 84 10.16 10.95 -5.90
N VAL A 85 10.53 10.03 -5.01
CA VAL A 85 11.34 8.85 -5.38
C VAL A 85 10.57 7.61 -4.97
N PHE A 86 10.25 6.76 -5.96
CA PHE A 86 9.47 5.54 -5.76
C PHE A 86 10.11 4.38 -6.53
N GLY A 87 9.61 3.17 -6.29
CA GLY A 87 10.02 1.96 -6.98
C GLY A 87 11.31 1.37 -6.46
N ASN A 88 11.64 0.22 -7.02
CA ASN A 88 12.83 -0.54 -6.68
C ASN A 88 13.38 -1.16 -7.97
N PRO A 89 14.50 -0.70 -8.56
CA PRO A 89 15.38 0.35 -8.05
C PRO A 89 14.68 1.72 -8.04
N PRO A 90 15.13 2.65 -7.18
CA PRO A 90 14.49 3.96 -7.05
C PRO A 90 14.51 4.76 -8.35
N LYS A 91 13.33 5.27 -8.74
CA LYS A 91 13.13 6.19 -9.87
C LYS A 91 12.53 7.50 -9.36
N THR A 92 12.95 8.62 -9.96
CA THR A 92 12.41 9.95 -9.63
C THR A 92 11.18 10.26 -10.49
N TYR A 93 10.12 10.69 -9.84
CA TYR A 93 8.86 11.14 -10.43
C TYR A 93 8.67 12.63 -10.15
N GLY A 94 8.17 13.38 -11.13
CA GLY A 94 7.90 14.81 -10.99
C GLY A 94 6.45 15.14 -10.61
N LEU A 95 6.27 16.19 -9.80
CA LEU A 95 4.98 16.83 -9.59
C LEU A 95 5.07 18.29 -10.00
N LEU A 96 4.13 18.73 -10.82
CA LEU A 96 4.01 20.12 -11.26
C LEU A 96 2.70 20.70 -10.74
N VAL A 97 2.73 21.90 -10.17
CA VAL A 97 1.53 22.56 -9.63
C VAL A 97 1.43 23.98 -10.16
N ASP A 98 0.23 24.30 -10.64
CA ASP A 98 -0.21 25.65 -10.95
C ASP A 98 -1.18 26.14 -9.87
N LEU A 99 -0.78 27.19 -9.15
CA LEU A 99 -1.62 27.86 -8.15
C LEU A 99 -2.10 29.24 -8.60
N GLU A 100 -1.60 29.75 -9.73
CA GLU A 100 -1.80 31.10 -10.24
C GLU A 100 -2.82 31.15 -11.40
N GLY A 101 -2.97 30.06 -12.16
CA GLY A 101 -3.96 29.94 -13.23
C GLY A 101 -5.41 29.99 -12.74
N GLU A 102 -6.33 30.30 -13.67
CA GLU A 102 -7.77 30.36 -13.40
C GLU A 102 -8.30 29.02 -12.87
N ARG A 103 -7.82 27.92 -13.48
CA ARG A 103 -8.01 26.55 -13.00
C ARG A 103 -6.71 26.11 -12.37
N ARG A 104 -6.68 26.02 -11.04
CA ARG A 104 -5.51 25.49 -10.34
C ARG A 104 -5.42 24.00 -10.61
N GLN A 105 -4.24 23.56 -11.00
CA GLN A 105 -4.02 22.21 -11.48
C GLN A 105 -2.73 21.62 -10.93
N ILE A 106 -2.69 20.30 -10.87
CA ILE A 106 -1.51 19.50 -10.59
C ILE A 106 -1.32 18.49 -11.72
N TRP A 107 -0.10 18.32 -12.18
CA TRP A 107 0.30 17.25 -13.09
C TRP A 107 1.27 16.33 -12.36
N VAL A 108 1.11 15.04 -12.62
CA VAL A 108 2.02 14.00 -12.15
C VAL A 108 2.73 13.47 -13.38
N ASP A 109 4.05 13.48 -13.35
CA ASP A 109 4.90 12.75 -14.30
C ASP A 109 4.78 11.28 -13.91
N ALA A 110 3.81 10.60 -14.53
CA ALA A 110 3.27 9.33 -14.08
C ALA A 110 4.24 8.19 -14.36
N ASP A 111 5.08 8.34 -15.37
CA ASP A 111 6.10 7.37 -15.75
C ASP A 111 7.52 7.80 -15.37
N GLY A 112 7.77 9.04 -14.96
CA GLY A 112 9.08 9.53 -14.50
C GLY A 112 10.02 9.96 -15.63
N ASP A 113 9.50 10.34 -16.80
CA ASP A 113 10.26 10.79 -17.96
C ASP A 113 10.45 12.33 -18.02
N ARG A 114 9.76 13.08 -17.15
CA ARG A 114 9.76 14.56 -17.07
C ARG A 114 9.09 15.28 -18.24
N ASP A 115 8.29 14.56 -19.03
CA ASP A 115 7.38 15.09 -20.03
C ASP A 115 6.00 15.29 -19.41
N PHE A 116 5.58 16.55 -19.28
CA PHE A 116 4.27 16.90 -18.75
C PHE A 116 3.28 17.33 -19.83
N ALA A 117 3.66 17.30 -21.11
CA ALA A 117 2.84 17.85 -22.20
C ALA A 117 1.55 17.04 -22.41
N GLU A 118 1.63 15.73 -22.23
CA GLU A 118 0.50 14.79 -22.40
C GLU A 118 0.01 14.22 -21.07
N GLU A 119 0.56 14.69 -19.95
CA GLU A 119 0.21 14.18 -18.63
C GLU A 119 -1.19 14.60 -18.18
N THR A 120 -1.84 13.70 -17.43
CA THR A 120 -3.18 13.97 -16.90
C THR A 120 -3.10 15.05 -15.82
N SER A 121 -3.85 16.14 -16.01
CA SER A 121 -4.00 17.19 -15.00
C SER A 121 -5.14 16.87 -14.03
N TYR A 122 -4.94 17.13 -12.74
CA TYR A 122 -5.98 17.08 -11.72
C TYR A 122 -6.29 18.50 -11.24
N GLU A 123 -7.57 18.82 -11.10
CA GLU A 123 -7.99 20.12 -10.54
C GLU A 123 -7.80 20.14 -9.02
N ILE A 124 -7.36 21.29 -8.50
CA ILE A 124 -7.24 21.53 -7.07
C ILE A 124 -8.02 22.78 -6.64
N PHE A 125 -8.67 22.66 -5.51
CA PHE A 125 -9.52 23.70 -4.94
C PHE A 125 -8.85 24.23 -3.68
N LYS A 126 -9.02 25.53 -3.40
CA LYS A 126 -8.54 26.13 -2.16
C LYS A 126 -9.65 26.02 -1.12
N SER A 127 -9.44 25.26 -0.04
CA SER A 127 -10.42 25.17 1.04
C SER A 127 -10.26 26.32 2.02
N ASP A 128 -9.04 26.51 2.55
CA ASP A 128 -8.85 27.30 3.77
C ASP A 128 -7.59 28.18 3.73
N ARG A 129 -7.62 29.22 4.56
CA ARG A 129 -6.45 30.05 4.88
C ARG A 129 -6.24 30.04 6.38
N TYR A 130 -5.07 29.58 6.80
CA TYR A 130 -4.57 29.82 8.15
C TYR A 130 -3.43 30.86 8.06
N PRO A 131 -3.10 31.57 9.14
CA PRO A 131 -1.95 32.48 9.14
C PRO A 131 -0.68 31.76 8.65
N GLY A 132 -0.13 32.19 7.51
CA GLY A 132 1.08 31.59 6.91
C GLY A 132 0.86 30.29 6.11
N LEU A 133 -0.38 29.81 5.96
CA LEU A 133 -0.68 28.50 5.37
C LEU A 133 -1.89 28.59 4.42
N ASN A 134 -1.75 28.06 3.21
CA ASN A 134 -2.87 27.90 2.29
C ASN A 134 -3.14 26.41 2.11
N VAL A 135 -4.36 25.98 2.40
CA VAL A 135 -4.74 24.58 2.23
C VAL A 135 -5.48 24.41 0.92
N TYR A 136 -4.99 23.45 0.12
CA TYR A 136 -5.61 23.05 -1.14
C TYR A 136 -6.08 21.59 -1.02
N TYR A 137 -7.03 21.19 -1.84
CA TYR A 137 -7.51 19.81 -1.91
C TYR A 137 -7.78 19.43 -3.36
N SER A 138 -7.49 18.17 -3.71
CA SER A 138 -7.99 17.57 -4.95
C SER A 138 -9.09 16.57 -4.62
N PRO A 139 -10.20 16.53 -5.36
CA PRO A 139 -11.24 15.54 -5.16
C PRO A 139 -10.86 14.15 -5.69
N MET A 140 -9.76 14.03 -6.44
CA MET A 140 -9.26 12.78 -7.02
C MET A 140 -7.91 12.40 -6.40
N PRO A 141 -7.63 11.11 -6.18
CA PRO A 141 -6.31 10.65 -5.73
C PRO A 141 -5.26 10.88 -6.82
N LEU A 142 -4.03 11.20 -6.42
CA LEU A 142 -2.90 11.24 -7.35
C LEU A 142 -2.45 9.82 -7.64
N ARG A 143 -2.03 9.55 -8.87
CA ARG A 143 -1.61 8.22 -9.30
C ARG A 143 -0.22 8.28 -9.92
N PHE A 144 0.67 7.39 -9.47
CA PHE A 144 1.99 7.15 -10.07
C PHE A 144 2.03 5.74 -10.64
N VAL A 145 2.67 5.54 -11.78
CA VAL A 145 2.95 4.20 -12.31
C VAL A 145 4.36 3.82 -11.89
N VAL A 146 4.44 3.04 -10.82
CA VAL A 146 5.70 2.67 -10.19
C VAL A 146 6.19 1.34 -10.75
N THR A 147 7.47 1.29 -11.14
CA THR A 147 8.12 0.08 -11.60
C THR A 147 8.92 -0.55 -10.47
N CYS A 148 8.63 -1.82 -10.16
CA CYS A 148 9.33 -2.62 -9.17
C CYS A 148 9.98 -3.84 -9.83
N HIS A 149 11.28 -4.01 -9.59
CA HIS A 149 12.12 -5.09 -10.03
C HIS A 149 12.31 -6.04 -8.86
N LEU A 150 11.74 -7.23 -8.98
CA LEU A 150 11.80 -8.27 -7.96
C LEU A 150 12.51 -9.47 -8.56
N ALA A 151 13.72 -9.75 -8.07
CA ALA A 151 14.60 -10.76 -8.64
C ALA A 151 14.81 -10.59 -10.16
N THR A 152 14.16 -11.40 -10.99
CA THR A 152 14.25 -11.36 -12.47
C THR A 152 12.99 -10.82 -13.14
N GLU A 153 12.02 -10.34 -12.37
CA GLU A 153 10.71 -9.93 -12.86
C GLU A 153 10.49 -8.43 -12.65
N GLU A 154 9.79 -7.81 -13.59
CA GLU A 154 9.45 -6.39 -13.57
C GLU A 154 7.92 -6.25 -13.46
N TYR A 155 7.48 -5.41 -12.52
CA TYR A 155 6.09 -5.14 -12.24
C TYR A 155 5.83 -3.63 -12.38
N SER A 156 4.84 -3.26 -13.17
CA SER A 156 4.32 -1.89 -13.23
C SER A 156 3.00 -1.81 -12.46
N ILE A 157 2.96 -0.98 -11.41
CA ILE A 157 1.85 -0.96 -10.46
C ILE A 157 1.40 0.49 -10.28
N PRO A 158 0.08 0.75 -10.31
CA PRO A 158 -0.42 2.06 -9.92
C PRO A 158 -0.32 2.22 -8.40
N VAL A 159 0.46 3.19 -7.94
CA VAL A 159 0.44 3.64 -6.55
C VAL A 159 -0.47 4.86 -6.46
N TYR A 160 -1.49 4.76 -5.61
CA TYR A 160 -2.47 5.81 -5.41
C TYR A 160 -2.17 6.55 -4.11
N PHE A 161 -2.23 7.87 -4.20
CA PHE A 161 -2.10 8.77 -3.06
C PHE A 161 -3.48 9.40 -2.85
N ASP A 162 -4.26 8.79 -1.96
CA ASP A 162 -5.46 9.39 -1.40
C ASP A 162 -5.09 10.71 -0.75
N LEU A 163 -5.59 11.84 -1.27
CA LEU A 163 -5.39 13.14 -0.65
C LEU A 163 -6.49 13.42 0.37
N PRO A 164 -6.29 13.25 1.69
CA PRO A 164 -6.86 14.19 2.62
C PRO A 164 -5.91 15.39 2.67
N PHE A 165 -6.14 16.35 1.76
CA PHE A 165 -5.50 17.67 1.70
C PHE A 165 -4.10 17.74 1.06
N LEU A 166 -4.00 18.60 0.06
CA LEU A 166 -2.76 19.13 -0.50
C LEU A 166 -2.39 20.38 0.30
N ILE A 167 -1.58 20.23 1.35
CA ILE A 167 -1.24 21.38 2.19
C ILE A 167 -0.07 22.13 1.54
N VAL A 168 -0.32 23.38 1.14
CA VAL A 168 0.73 24.29 0.64
C VAL A 168 1.03 25.31 1.72
N ALA A 169 2.06 25.01 2.49
CA ALA A 169 2.54 25.93 3.50
C ALA A 169 3.54 26.92 2.89
N ARG A 170 3.27 28.21 3.13
CA ARG A 170 4.10 29.31 2.66
C ARG A 170 4.82 29.89 3.88
N ALA A 171 5.84 29.20 4.35
CA ALA A 171 6.63 29.61 5.51
C ALA A 171 7.88 30.38 5.05
N GLY A 172 7.76 31.69 4.82
CA GLY A 172 8.91 32.52 4.40
C GLY A 172 9.42 32.17 2.98
N TYR A 173 10.73 32.18 2.75
CA TYR A 173 11.38 31.99 1.44
C TYR A 173 11.20 30.59 0.80
N HIS A 174 10.43 29.67 1.42
CA HIS A 174 10.27 28.30 0.94
C HIS A 174 8.80 27.87 0.94
N ASP A 175 8.35 27.38 -0.21
CA ASP A 175 7.07 26.71 -0.39
C ASP A 175 7.27 25.19 -0.27
N TYR A 176 6.38 24.50 0.44
CA TYR A 176 6.41 23.03 0.53
C TYR A 176 5.02 22.44 0.38
N LEU A 177 4.98 21.22 -0.15
CA LEU A 177 3.79 20.43 -0.40
C LEU A 177 3.79 19.25 0.56
N LEU A 178 2.77 19.13 1.39
CA LEU A 178 2.55 17.92 2.17
C LEU A 178 1.49 17.08 1.47
N LEU A 179 1.88 15.89 1.01
CA LEU A 179 0.98 14.86 0.54
C LEU A 179 0.74 13.87 1.69
N LYS A 180 -0.48 13.82 2.19
CA LYS A 180 -0.91 12.71 3.05
C LYS A 180 -1.25 11.54 2.16
N THR A 181 -0.79 10.34 2.51
CA THR A 181 -0.84 9.16 1.64
C THR A 181 -1.56 8.02 2.35
N ARG A 182 -2.13 7.10 1.57
CA ARG A 182 -2.70 5.83 2.04
C ARG A 182 -2.29 4.73 1.08
N THR A 183 -1.04 4.28 1.16
CA THR A 183 -0.59 3.11 0.40
C THR A 183 -1.01 1.83 1.13
N TRP A 184 -2.31 1.54 1.09
CA TRP A 184 -2.94 0.46 1.85
C TRP A 184 -3.63 -0.52 0.90
N LEU A 185 -3.42 -1.82 1.12
CA LEU A 185 -4.20 -2.89 0.51
C LEU A 185 -5.03 -3.55 1.60
N ALA A 186 -6.36 -3.43 1.52
CA ALA A 186 -7.28 -3.96 2.52
C ALA A 186 -8.14 -5.11 1.97
N GLY A 187 -8.60 -5.96 2.87
CA GLY A 187 -9.48 -7.08 2.55
C GLY A 187 -10.15 -7.61 3.81
N ASN A 188 -10.97 -8.65 3.64
CA ASN A 188 -11.62 -9.33 4.76
C ASN A 188 -11.17 -10.79 4.78
N LEU A 189 -10.67 -11.23 5.93
CA LEU A 189 -10.44 -12.64 6.22
C LEU A 189 -11.74 -13.25 6.74
N THR A 190 -12.28 -14.23 6.03
CA THR A 190 -13.37 -15.06 6.53
C THR A 190 -12.80 -16.29 7.24
N LEU A 191 -12.81 -16.27 8.57
CA LEU A 191 -12.28 -17.34 9.40
C LEU A 191 -13.36 -17.86 10.35
N GLU A 192 -13.62 -19.17 10.31
CA GLU A 192 -14.60 -19.82 11.18
C GLU A 192 -16.01 -19.17 11.14
N GLY A 193 -16.37 -18.51 10.04
CA GLY A 193 -17.64 -17.81 9.86
C GLY A 193 -17.66 -16.35 10.30
N GLU A 194 -16.53 -15.80 10.74
CA GLU A 194 -16.36 -14.38 11.06
C GLU A 194 -15.55 -13.67 9.98
N GLU A 195 -15.93 -12.43 9.64
CA GLU A 195 -15.14 -11.54 8.79
C GLU A 195 -14.27 -10.64 9.65
N ILE A 196 -12.96 -10.70 9.42
CA ILE A 196 -11.95 -9.92 10.11
C ILE A 196 -11.30 -8.98 9.08
N PRO A 197 -11.50 -7.65 9.18
CA PRO A 197 -10.79 -6.70 8.33
C PRO A 197 -9.28 -6.81 8.50
N ILE A 198 -8.55 -6.73 7.39
CA ILE A 198 -7.10 -6.72 7.35
C ILE A 198 -6.59 -5.62 6.42
N ALA A 199 -5.36 -5.16 6.68
CA ALA A 199 -4.66 -4.27 5.76
C ALA A 199 -3.17 -4.59 5.68
N LEU A 200 -2.59 -4.42 4.51
CA LEU A 200 -1.15 -4.30 4.30
C LEU A 200 -0.83 -2.82 4.02
N VAL A 201 0.21 -2.31 4.65
CA VAL A 201 0.65 -0.93 4.53
C VAL A 201 2.11 -0.92 4.13
N ASP A 202 2.36 -0.41 2.93
CA ASP A 202 3.70 -0.11 2.42
C ASP A 202 4.21 1.15 3.14
N MET A 203 5.29 0.98 3.90
CA MET A 203 5.80 2.01 4.79
C MET A 203 6.81 2.96 4.12
N ASP A 204 7.36 2.60 2.96
CA ASP A 204 8.31 3.42 2.21
C ASP A 204 7.76 3.92 0.85
N PHE A 205 6.53 3.52 0.52
CA PHE A 205 5.78 3.90 -0.67
C PHE A 205 6.42 3.41 -1.98
N ASN A 206 7.26 2.38 -1.91
CA ASN A 206 7.96 1.87 -3.08
C ASN A 206 7.06 1.01 -3.99
N GLY A 207 5.85 0.63 -3.55
CA GLY A 207 4.91 -0.20 -4.28
C GLY A 207 5.01 -1.70 -4.00
N CYS A 208 5.94 -2.12 -3.13
CA CYS A 208 6.06 -3.45 -2.56
C CYS A 208 5.45 -3.44 -1.15
N PHE A 209 4.75 -4.52 -0.79
CA PHE A 209 4.05 -4.66 0.48
C PHE A 209 4.62 -5.80 1.34
N ASN A 210 5.82 -6.26 1.01
CA ASN A 210 6.50 -7.35 1.71
C ASN A 210 7.90 -6.98 2.20
N ASP A 211 8.21 -5.68 2.25
CA ASP A 211 9.45 -5.24 2.86
C ASP A 211 9.40 -5.52 4.38
N PRO A 212 10.55 -5.83 5.02
CA PRO A 212 10.58 -6.21 6.43
C PRO A 212 9.90 -5.24 7.40
N GLN A 213 9.84 -3.96 7.03
CA GLN A 213 9.29 -2.85 7.80
C GLN A 213 7.82 -2.55 7.48
N ASP A 214 7.28 -3.12 6.40
CA ASP A 214 5.86 -2.96 6.06
C ASP A 214 4.99 -3.52 7.18
N LEU A 215 3.77 -3.01 7.26
CA LEU A 215 2.85 -3.37 8.33
C LEU A 215 1.70 -4.21 7.80
N PHE A 216 1.36 -5.24 8.55
CA PHE A 216 0.10 -5.95 8.42
C PHE A 216 -0.77 -5.63 9.63
N PHE A 217 -2.02 -5.27 9.37
CA PHE A 217 -3.03 -5.01 10.37
C PHE A 217 -4.12 -6.07 10.32
N MET A 218 -4.68 -6.35 11.50
CA MET A 218 -5.85 -7.18 11.67
C MET A 218 -6.75 -6.50 12.71
N ASP A 219 -7.95 -6.10 12.29
CA ASP A 219 -8.95 -5.49 13.18
C ASP A 219 -9.51 -6.60 14.09
N THR A 220 -8.98 -6.66 15.31
CA THR A 220 -9.29 -7.75 16.25
C THR A 220 -10.37 -7.38 17.25
N ASP A 221 -10.67 -6.09 17.40
CA ASP A 221 -11.77 -5.59 18.23
C ASP A 221 -13.06 -5.30 17.44
N TYR A 222 -13.00 -5.49 16.11
CA TYR A 222 -14.10 -5.40 15.15
C TYR A 222 -14.74 -4.01 15.11
N ASP A 223 -13.95 -2.96 15.39
CA ASP A 223 -14.44 -1.59 15.40
C ASP A 223 -14.36 -0.91 14.01
N LEU A 224 -13.90 -1.66 13.00
CA LEU A 224 -13.67 -1.27 11.60
C LEU A 224 -12.60 -0.20 11.44
N ASN A 225 -11.73 -0.04 12.44
CA ASN A 225 -10.57 0.84 12.41
C ASN A 225 -9.30 0.08 12.77
N PHE A 226 -8.20 0.46 12.12
CA PHE A 226 -6.90 -0.14 12.40
C PHE A 226 -6.11 0.71 13.40
N ALA A 227 -5.90 0.18 14.61
CA ALA A 227 -5.08 0.82 15.62
C ALA A 227 -3.61 0.40 15.49
N SER A 228 -2.68 1.27 15.90
CA SER A 228 -1.24 0.96 15.91
C SER A 228 -0.90 -0.31 16.68
N SER A 229 -1.68 -0.62 17.72
CA SER A 229 -1.54 -1.84 18.53
C SER A 229 -1.91 -3.12 17.78
N GLU A 230 -2.60 -3.01 16.65
CA GLU A 230 -3.00 -4.13 15.79
C GLU A 230 -2.01 -4.38 14.64
N ALA A 231 -1.02 -3.49 14.50
CA ALA A 231 0.02 -3.61 13.49
C ALA A 231 1.07 -4.64 13.87
N VAL A 232 1.49 -5.43 12.88
CA VAL A 232 2.64 -6.32 12.97
C VAL A 232 3.53 -6.08 11.75
N GLU A 233 4.82 -5.82 11.98
CA GLU A 233 5.77 -5.71 10.88
C GLU A 233 5.91 -7.04 10.12
N ILE A 234 6.04 -7.00 8.79
CA ILE A 234 6.10 -8.21 7.95
C ILE A 234 7.25 -9.15 8.36
N ARG A 235 8.40 -8.62 8.80
CA ARG A 235 9.49 -9.48 9.32
C ARG A 235 9.09 -10.38 10.50
N ASN A 236 8.06 -9.97 11.24
CA ASN A 236 7.55 -10.69 12.40
C ASN A 236 6.30 -11.53 12.06
N ILE A 237 5.77 -11.42 10.83
CA ILE A 237 4.54 -12.09 10.42
C ILE A 237 4.82 -13.43 9.73
N SER A 238 5.15 -14.43 10.54
CA SER A 238 5.23 -15.82 10.03
C SER A 238 3.95 -16.61 10.28
N LYS A 239 3.26 -16.30 11.37
CA LYS A 239 2.00 -16.92 11.76
C LYS A 239 1.11 -15.92 12.49
N LEU A 240 -0.17 -15.95 12.17
CA LEU A 240 -1.17 -15.15 12.85
C LEU A 240 -2.00 -16.01 13.80
N ARG A 241 -2.34 -15.43 14.94
CA ARG A 241 -3.22 -16.03 15.93
C ARG A 241 -4.62 -15.46 15.73
N PHE A 242 -5.56 -16.29 15.30
CA PHE A 242 -6.90 -15.85 14.94
C PHE A 242 -7.93 -16.03 16.06
N LYS A 243 -7.84 -17.11 16.85
CA LYS A 243 -8.59 -17.35 18.12
C LYS A 243 -8.05 -18.62 18.80
N ARG A 244 -8.36 -18.82 20.09
CA ARG A 244 -8.00 -19.98 20.96
C ARG A 244 -6.84 -20.89 20.48
N GLY A 245 -5.66 -20.30 20.32
CA GLY A 245 -4.38 -21.03 20.29
C GLY A 245 -3.96 -21.64 18.95
N SER A 246 -4.78 -21.56 17.90
CA SER A 246 -4.34 -21.95 16.55
C SER A 246 -3.57 -20.80 15.88
N TYR A 247 -2.45 -21.16 15.26
CA TYR A 247 -1.60 -20.25 14.50
C TYR A 247 -1.64 -20.69 13.05
N GLN A 248 -2.17 -19.84 12.16
CA GLN A 248 -2.13 -20.12 10.72
C GLN A 248 -0.99 -19.38 10.05
N ALA A 249 -0.34 -20.05 9.11
CA ALA A 249 0.69 -19.44 8.29
C ALA A 249 0.01 -18.56 7.25
N ILE A 250 0.55 -17.34 7.07
CA ILE A 250 0.12 -16.44 6.01
C ILE A 250 1.27 -16.23 5.03
N SER A 251 0.91 -15.96 3.78
CA SER A 251 1.86 -15.59 2.74
C SER A 251 1.16 -14.74 1.70
N PHE A 252 1.93 -13.88 1.03
CA PHE A 252 1.46 -13.03 -0.05
C PHE A 252 2.65 -12.63 -0.92
N SER A 253 2.40 -12.27 -2.18
CA SER A 253 3.44 -11.77 -3.08
C SER A 253 3.87 -10.35 -2.71
N SER A 254 5.03 -9.89 -3.19
CA SER A 254 5.48 -8.51 -2.97
C SER A 254 4.48 -7.47 -3.46
N VAL A 255 3.70 -7.82 -4.49
CA VAL A 255 2.60 -7.02 -5.02
C VAL A 255 1.32 -7.85 -4.86
N PRO A 256 0.67 -7.79 -3.70
CA PRO A 256 -0.32 -8.79 -3.35
C PRO A 256 -1.69 -8.45 -3.93
N LYS A 257 -2.26 -9.38 -4.69
CA LYS A 257 -3.69 -9.36 -5.07
C LYS A 257 -4.57 -10.07 -4.04
N ALA A 258 -3.96 -10.91 -3.23
CA ALA A 258 -4.63 -11.69 -2.20
C ALA A 258 -3.65 -12.06 -1.07
N LEU A 259 -4.20 -12.22 0.13
CA LEU A 259 -3.54 -12.90 1.24
C LEU A 259 -3.84 -14.40 1.15
N THR A 260 -2.82 -15.25 1.20
CA THR A 260 -2.98 -16.70 1.31
C THR A 260 -2.85 -17.14 2.76
N VAL A 261 -3.84 -17.87 3.27
CA VAL A 261 -3.81 -18.53 4.59
C VAL A 261 -3.70 -20.04 4.39
N THR A 262 -2.81 -20.69 5.15
CA THR A 262 -2.64 -22.15 5.16
C THR A 262 -3.08 -22.72 6.51
N TYR A 263 -4.07 -23.62 6.50
CA TYR A 263 -4.66 -24.28 7.68
C TYR A 263 -4.07 -25.68 7.95
#